data_AF-A0A1X6WM43-F1
#
_entry.id   AF-A0A1X6WM43-F1
#
_cell.length_a   1.000
_cell.length_b   1.000
_cell.length_c   1.000
_cell.angle_alpha   90.00
_cell.angle_beta   90.00
_cell.angle_gamma   90.00
#
_symmetry.space_group_name_H-M   'P 1'
#
loop_
_entity.id
_entity.type
_entity.pdbx_description
1 polymer ?
#
loop_
_entity_poly.entity_id
_entity_poly.type
_entity_poly.pdbx_seq_one_letter_code
_entity_poly.pdbx_strand_id
1 'polypeptide(L)'
;MQLLFKPGKDIIFSWFIIRISTESIAFAVSLFIRLCIISSFILLFFHITKVKDFTISLEEIGLSKSVTYILLATMMLVPQIIQRSKVIMQAQKIRGIEMNGHLLTRVKAFIPIITPLILSSLMATEEQALTLEARGFFSENKRVYLHSKKKNTFDNWIIFLSLFASGFLLIFKVVLKWLI
;
A
#
# COMPACT_ATOMS: atom_id res chain seq x y z
N MET A 1 -24.34 -2.73 9.82
CA MET A 1 -24.52 -2.31 11.23
C MET A 1 -25.14 -0.93 11.39
N GLN A 2 -24.70 0.11 10.67
CA GLN A 2 -25.26 1.47 10.88
C GLN A 2 -26.72 1.65 10.38
N LEU A 3 -27.21 0.77 9.50
CA LEU A 3 -28.62 0.66 9.10
C LEU A 3 -29.56 0.34 10.29
N LEU A 4 -29.05 -0.34 11.31
CA LEU A 4 -29.86 -0.92 12.40
C LEU A 4 -30.00 -0.01 13.62
N PHE A 5 -29.08 0.94 13.81
CA PHE A 5 -28.91 1.65 15.09
C PHE A 5 -29.08 3.17 15.01
N LYS A 6 -29.37 3.75 13.84
CA LYS A 6 -29.71 5.18 13.73
C LYS A 6 -31.24 5.35 13.93
N PRO A 7 -31.71 6.00 15.00
CA PRO A 7 -33.13 6.30 15.15
C PRO A 7 -33.52 7.41 14.16
N GLY A 8 -34.51 7.14 13.32
CA GLY A 8 -35.13 8.10 12.40
C GLY A 8 -36.62 8.26 12.70
N LYS A 9 -37.20 9.39 12.30
CA LYS A 9 -38.60 9.77 12.62
C LYS A 9 -39.65 8.86 11.97
N ASP A 10 -39.39 8.32 10.77
CA ASP A 10 -40.34 7.47 10.03
C ASP A 10 -39.89 6.01 10.01
N ILE A 11 -40.55 5.18 10.84
CA ILE A 11 -40.27 3.74 10.98
C ILE A 11 -41.16 2.98 9.99
N ILE A 12 -40.57 2.40 8.94
CA ILE A 12 -41.30 1.62 7.93
C ILE A 12 -41.51 0.18 8.39
N PHE A 13 -40.53 -0.39 9.11
CA PHE A 13 -40.59 -1.77 9.58
C PHE A 13 -39.86 -1.90 10.92
N SER A 14 -40.56 -2.43 11.92
CA SER A 14 -39.99 -2.75 13.23
C SER A 14 -40.17 -4.23 13.53
N TRP A 15 -39.06 -4.94 13.70
CA TRP A 15 -39.08 -6.31 14.22
C TRP A 15 -38.05 -6.46 15.33
N PHE A 16 -38.56 -6.72 16.54
CA PHE A 16 -37.86 -7.04 17.79
C PHE A 16 -36.83 -6.01 18.29
N ILE A 17 -35.68 -5.84 17.63
CA ILE A 17 -34.61 -4.87 17.97
C ILE A 17 -34.24 -3.99 16.76
N ILE A 18 -34.72 -4.35 15.58
CA ILE A 18 -34.38 -3.74 14.31
C ILE A 18 -35.44 -2.72 13.95
N ARG A 19 -35.08 -1.43 13.93
CA ARG A 19 -35.94 -0.35 13.44
C ARG A 19 -35.32 0.21 12.17
N ILE A 20 -35.93 -0.09 11.04
CA ILE A 20 -35.47 0.43 9.74
C ILE A 20 -36.26 1.70 9.45
N SER A 21 -35.54 2.83 9.44
CA SER A 21 -36.09 4.12 9.02
C SER A 21 -35.57 4.52 7.64
N THR A 22 -36.32 5.35 6.91
CA THR A 22 -35.89 5.95 5.63
C THR A 22 -34.55 6.65 5.76
N GLU A 23 -34.37 7.38 6.87
CA GLU A 23 -33.13 8.06 7.26
C GLU A 23 -31.95 7.10 7.46
N SER A 24 -32.19 5.90 8.00
CA SER A 24 -31.16 4.88 8.20
C SER A 24 -30.71 4.27 6.88
N ILE A 25 -31.62 4.10 5.93
CA ILE A 25 -31.33 3.58 4.58
C ILE A 25 -30.50 4.60 3.80
N ALA A 26 -30.93 5.86 3.73
CA ALA A 26 -30.19 6.92 3.04
C ALA A 26 -28.77 7.08 3.62
N PHE A 27 -28.65 7.03 4.95
CA PHE A 27 -27.36 7.08 5.62
C PHE A 27 -26.47 5.88 5.30
N ALA A 28 -27.00 4.66 5.36
CA ALA A 28 -26.25 3.44 5.04
C ALA A 28 -25.75 3.43 3.58
N VAL A 29 -26.59 3.86 2.63
CA VAL A 29 -26.21 4.01 1.22
C VAL A 29 -25.09 5.05 1.06
N SER A 30 -25.19 6.20 1.72
CA SER A 30 -24.16 7.24 1.65
C SER A 30 -22.79 6.77 2.17
N LEU A 31 -22.78 5.94 3.20
CA LEU A 31 -21.55 5.37 3.76
C LEU A 31 -20.98 4.26 2.89
N PHE A 32 -21.84 3.41 2.33
CA PHE A 32 -21.43 2.39 1.39
C PHE A 32 -20.71 3.02 0.19
N ILE A 33 -21.31 4.05 -0.42
CA ILE A 33 -20.71 4.82 -1.52
C ILE A 33 -19.37 5.42 -1.08
N ARG A 34 -19.29 6.01 0.13
CA ARG A 34 -18.03 6.58 0.64
C ARG A 34 -16.93 5.53 0.77
N LEU A 35 -17.25 4.34 1.29
CA LEU A 35 -16.29 3.25 1.41
C LEU A 35 -15.83 2.75 0.04
N CYS A 36 -16.76 2.61 -0.92
CA CYS A 36 -16.44 2.24 -2.31
C CYS A 36 -15.50 3.26 -2.99
N ILE A 37 -15.71 4.55 -2.77
CA ILE A 37 -14.83 5.60 -3.33
C ILE A 37 -13.41 5.47 -2.74
N ILE A 38 -13.28 5.35 -1.41
CA ILE A 38 -11.98 5.24 -0.74
C ILE A 38 -11.25 3.96 -1.19
N SER A 39 -11.95 2.82 -1.25
CA SER A 39 -11.34 1.56 -1.67
C SER A 39 -10.97 1.55 -3.15
N SER A 40 -11.78 2.15 -4.02
CA SER A 40 -11.46 2.27 -5.45
C SER A 40 -10.22 3.14 -5.66
N PHE A 41 -10.11 4.28 -4.97
CA PHE A 41 -8.95 5.17 -5.08
C PHE A 41 -7.65 4.47 -4.65
N ILE A 42 -7.67 3.75 -3.53
CA ILE A 42 -6.47 3.06 -3.04
C ILE A 42 -6.04 1.94 -3.99
N LEU A 43 -7.00 1.17 -4.54
CA LEU A 43 -6.71 0.12 -5.50
C LEU A 43 -6.12 0.69 -6.80
N LEU A 44 -6.70 1.77 -7.34
CA LEU A 44 -6.18 2.44 -8.53
C LEU A 44 -4.76 2.96 -8.31
N PHE A 45 -4.48 3.55 -7.14
CA PHE A 45 -3.15 4.04 -6.80
C PHE A 45 -2.10 2.93 -6.84
N PHE A 46 -2.35 1.80 -6.16
CA PHE A 46 -1.43 0.66 -6.14
C PHE A 46 -1.32 -0.07 -7.47
N HIS A 47 -2.37 -0.03 -8.31
CA HIS A 47 -2.37 -0.70 -9.61
C HIS A 47 -1.61 0.09 -10.69
N ILE A 48 -1.74 1.41 -10.70
CA ILE A 48 -1.15 2.27 -11.75
C ILE A 48 0.29 2.68 -11.41
N THR A 49 0.59 2.86 -10.12
CA THR A 49 1.88 3.44 -9.69
C THR A 49 2.94 2.37 -9.50
N LYS A 50 4.00 2.42 -10.30
CA LYS A 50 5.18 1.57 -10.10
C LYS A 50 6.01 2.12 -8.94
N VAL A 51 6.49 1.21 -8.09
CA VAL A 51 7.36 1.54 -6.94
C VAL A 51 8.58 2.39 -7.33
N LYS A 52 9.19 2.09 -8.48
CA LYS A 52 10.33 2.86 -9.03
C LYS A 52 9.97 4.33 -9.26
N ASP A 53 8.85 4.58 -9.94
CA ASP A 53 8.38 5.93 -10.28
C ASP A 53 8.04 6.72 -9.02
N PHE A 54 7.42 6.07 -8.03
CA PHE A 54 7.12 6.68 -6.74
C PHE A 54 8.40 7.15 -6.02
N THR A 55 9.41 6.29 -6.02
CA THR A 55 10.66 6.55 -5.31
C THR A 55 11.48 7.65 -6.01
N ILE A 56 11.53 7.66 -7.35
CA ILE A 56 12.14 8.77 -8.12
C ILE A 56 11.43 10.10 -7.83
N SER A 57 10.09 10.11 -7.76
CA SER A 57 9.32 11.31 -7.42
C SER A 57 9.67 11.83 -6.02
N LEU A 58 9.98 10.95 -5.07
CA LEU A 58 10.46 11.32 -3.73
C LEU A 58 11.87 11.96 -3.79
N GLU A 59 12.76 11.46 -4.64
CA GLU A 59 14.08 12.07 -4.91
C GLU A 59 13.93 13.49 -5.47
N GLU A 60 13.00 13.70 -6.41
CA GLU A 60 12.70 15.01 -7.00
C GLU A 60 12.14 16.02 -5.99
N ILE A 61 11.45 15.55 -4.95
CA ILE A 61 10.91 16.39 -3.86
C ILE A 61 12.03 16.83 -2.89
N GLY A 62 13.23 16.25 -2.97
CA GLY A 62 14.40 16.63 -2.19
C GLY A 62 14.90 15.58 -1.20
N LEU A 63 14.38 14.35 -1.25
CA LEU A 63 14.95 13.25 -0.46
C LEU A 63 16.31 12.83 -1.00
N SER A 64 17.25 12.53 -0.09
CA SER A 64 18.58 12.06 -0.46
C SER A 64 18.53 10.75 -1.24
N LYS A 65 19.40 10.63 -2.25
CA LYS A 65 19.60 9.45 -3.10
C LYS A 65 19.65 8.14 -2.30
N SER A 66 20.36 8.15 -1.17
CA SER A 66 20.54 6.97 -0.32
C SER A 66 19.23 6.53 0.35
N VAL A 67 18.44 7.48 0.86
CA VAL A 67 17.15 7.19 1.53
C VAL A 67 16.16 6.62 0.52
N THR A 68 16.05 7.29 -0.62
CA THR A 68 15.23 6.88 -1.76
C THR A 68 15.64 5.49 -2.23
N TYR A 69 16.93 5.20 -2.34
CA TYR A 69 17.41 3.86 -2.70
C TYR A 69 17.03 2.79 -1.68
N ILE A 70 17.22 3.05 -0.38
CA ILE A 70 16.85 2.10 0.69
C ILE A 70 15.35 1.79 0.62
N LEU A 71 14.50 2.80 0.40
CA LEU A 71 13.06 2.61 0.25
C LEU A 71 12.74 1.70 -0.95
N LEU A 72 13.32 2.00 -2.11
CA LEU A 72 13.12 1.22 -3.33
C LEU A 72 13.60 -0.23 -3.14
N ALA A 73 14.80 -0.41 -2.60
CA ALA A 73 15.39 -1.72 -2.36
C ALA A 73 14.51 -2.54 -1.40
N THR A 74 14.07 -1.94 -0.29
CA THR A 74 13.20 -2.61 0.69
C THR A 74 11.89 -3.06 0.06
N MET A 75 11.21 -2.19 -0.68
CA MET A 75 9.94 -2.52 -1.34
C MET A 75 10.11 -3.63 -2.39
N MET A 76 11.23 -3.67 -3.12
CA MET A 76 11.53 -4.72 -4.09
C MET A 76 12.00 -6.03 -3.42
N LEU A 77 12.55 -5.97 -2.22
CA LEU A 77 13.10 -7.11 -1.49
C LEU A 77 12.00 -7.97 -0.83
N VAL A 78 10.85 -7.39 -0.46
CA VAL A 78 9.69 -8.13 0.08
C VAL A 78 9.25 -9.31 -0.82
N PRO A 79 8.93 -9.12 -2.12
CA PRO A 79 8.52 -10.23 -2.97
C PRO A 79 9.64 -11.26 -3.17
N GLN A 80 10.91 -10.83 -3.16
CA GLN A 80 12.06 -11.72 -3.28
C GLN A 80 12.23 -12.61 -2.03
N ILE A 81 12.08 -12.04 -0.82
CA ILE A 81 12.09 -12.80 0.44
C ILE A 81 10.98 -13.84 0.44
N ILE A 82 9.77 -13.50 -0.03
CA ILE A 82 8.65 -14.45 -0.08
C ILE A 82 9.00 -15.63 -1.01
N GLN A 83 9.58 -15.36 -2.18
CA GLN A 83 9.99 -16.41 -3.11
C GLN A 83 11.10 -17.29 -2.53
N ARG A 84 12.15 -16.69 -1.97
CA ARG A 84 13.27 -17.41 -1.33
C ARG A 84 12.78 -18.25 -0.14
N SER A 85 11.93 -17.69 0.70
CA SER A 85 11.30 -18.37 1.83
C SER A 85 10.52 -19.61 1.37
N LYS A 86 9.77 -19.54 0.26
CA LYS A 86 9.08 -20.70 -0.33
C LYS A 86 10.06 -21.80 -0.75
N VAL A 87 11.16 -21.45 -1.41
CA VAL A 87 12.18 -22.41 -1.84
C VAL A 87 12.85 -23.08 -0.63
N ILE A 88 13.25 -22.29 0.37
CA ILE A 88 13.85 -22.81 1.61
C ILE A 88 12.87 -23.73 2.33
N MET A 89 11.60 -23.32 2.45
CA MET A 89 10.53 -24.14 3.04
C MET A 89 10.38 -25.49 2.32
N GLN A 90 10.41 -25.51 0.98
CA GLN A 90 10.34 -26.75 0.20
C GLN A 90 11.58 -27.63 0.44
N ALA A 91 12.78 -27.05 0.48
CA ALA A 91 14.01 -27.78 0.76
C ALA A 91 14.01 -28.40 2.17
N GLN A 92 13.54 -27.66 3.18
CA GLN A 92 13.42 -28.17 4.54
C GLN A 92 12.36 -29.27 4.66
N LYS A 93 11.27 -29.18 3.88
CA LYS A 93 10.26 -30.25 3.80
C LYS A 93 10.85 -31.55 3.23
N ILE A 94 11.72 -31.47 2.22
CA ILE A 94 12.44 -32.63 1.68
C ILE A 94 13.40 -33.23 2.72
N ARG A 95 14.01 -32.39 3.57
CA ARG A 95 14.85 -32.82 4.70
C ARG A 95 14.07 -33.41 5.88
N GLY A 96 12.75 -33.61 5.73
CA GLY A 96 11.91 -34.26 6.73
C GLY A 96 11.43 -33.33 7.85
N ILE A 97 11.58 -32.01 7.72
CA ILE A 97 11.05 -31.07 8.71
C ILE A 97 9.53 -31.01 8.60
N GLU A 98 8.84 -31.52 9.62
CA GLU A 98 7.39 -31.47 9.70
C GLU A 98 6.89 -30.05 9.98
N MET A 99 6.17 -29.51 9.01
CA MET A 99 5.62 -28.14 9.04
C MET A 99 4.15 -28.13 9.49
N ASN A 100 3.53 -29.31 9.52
CA ASN A 100 2.14 -29.52 9.88
C ASN A 100 2.10 -30.28 11.21
N GLY A 101 1.48 -29.70 12.24
CA GLY A 101 1.43 -30.29 13.58
C GLY A 101 1.03 -29.27 14.63
N HIS A 102 1.28 -29.61 15.90
CA HIS A 102 1.03 -28.72 17.04
C HIS A 102 1.86 -27.43 16.94
N LEU A 103 1.40 -26.38 17.63
CA LEU A 103 2.01 -25.05 17.61
C LEU A 103 3.51 -25.09 17.97
N LEU A 104 3.90 -25.96 18.90
CA LEU A 104 5.30 -26.19 19.29
C LEU A 104 6.15 -26.78 18.14
N THR A 105 5.60 -27.71 17.36
CA THR A 105 6.29 -28.30 16.19
C THR A 105 6.53 -27.24 15.12
N ARG A 106 5.54 -26.38 14.87
CA ARG A 106 5.66 -25.26 13.92
C ARG A 106 6.70 -24.23 14.32
N VAL A 107 6.79 -23.91 15.61
CA VAL A 107 7.81 -22.98 16.12
C VAL A 107 9.21 -23.56 15.96
N LYS A 108 9.41 -24.85 16.26
CA LYS A 108 10.70 -25.53 16.04
C LYS A 108 11.09 -25.58 14.57
N ALA A 109 10.12 -25.78 13.67
CA ALA A 109 10.33 -25.76 12.21
C ALA A 109 10.69 -24.36 11.65
N PHE A 110 10.45 -23.29 12.42
CA PHE A 110 10.70 -21.92 11.97
C PHE A 110 12.19 -21.54 11.95
N ILE A 111 12.95 -21.99 12.96
CA ILE A 111 14.39 -21.75 13.11
C ILE A 111 15.18 -22.19 11.85
N PRO A 112 15.06 -23.43 11.34
CA PRO A 112 15.81 -23.89 10.17
C PRO A 112 15.41 -23.20 8.85
N ILE A 113 14.32 -22.41 8.84
CA ILE A 113 13.90 -21.61 7.68
C ILE A 113 14.45 -20.19 7.80
N ILE A 114 14.33 -19.57 8.98
CA ILE A 114 14.79 -18.21 9.22
C ILE A 114 16.30 -18.11 9.09
N THR A 115 17.06 -19.03 9.69
CA THR A 115 18.53 -18.97 9.69
C THR A 115 19.11 -18.86 8.27
N PRO A 116 18.81 -19.77 7.32
CA PRO A 116 19.31 -19.64 5.94
C PRO A 116 18.73 -18.42 5.21
N LEU A 117 17.50 -18.00 5.52
CA LEU A 117 16.89 -16.83 4.89
C LEU A 117 17.60 -15.52 5.29
N ILE A 118 17.95 -15.37 6.57
CA ILE A 118 18.71 -14.21 7.07
C ILE A 118 20.11 -14.22 6.48
N LEU A 119 20.83 -15.34 6.55
CA LEU A 119 22.19 -15.45 6.02
C LEU A 119 22.24 -15.14 4.52
N SER A 120 21.33 -15.71 3.72
CA SER A 120 21.26 -15.43 2.29
C SER A 120 20.86 -13.99 1.97
N SER A 121 20.05 -13.34 2.82
CA SER A 121 19.68 -11.94 2.65
C SER A 121 20.83 -10.99 3.01
N LEU A 122 21.61 -11.33 4.03
CA LEU A 122 22.81 -10.58 4.42
C LEU A 122 23.87 -10.62 3.32
N MET A 123 24.20 -11.82 2.81
CA MET A 123 25.14 -12.00 1.70
C MET A 123 24.69 -11.23 0.45
N ALA A 124 23.41 -11.32 0.09
CA ALA A 124 22.88 -10.58 -1.06
C ALA A 124 22.97 -9.05 -0.86
N THR A 125 22.77 -8.57 0.37
CA THR A 125 22.87 -7.14 0.68
C THR A 125 24.32 -6.66 0.61
N GLU A 126 25.27 -7.47 1.09
CA GLU A 126 26.70 -7.18 1.00
C GLU A 126 27.18 -7.12 -0.46
N GLU A 127 26.81 -8.12 -1.27
CA GLU A 127 27.09 -8.14 -2.71
C GLU A 127 26.50 -6.91 -3.41
N GLN A 128 25.27 -6.53 -3.06
CA GLN A 128 24.61 -5.36 -3.59
C GLN A 128 25.31 -4.06 -3.16
N ALA A 129 25.77 -3.95 -1.92
CA ALA A 129 26.53 -2.81 -1.43
C ALA A 129 27.85 -2.64 -2.17
N LEU A 130 28.64 -3.72 -2.31
CA LEU A 130 29.88 -3.73 -3.08
C LEU A 130 29.63 -3.35 -4.55
N THR A 131 28.54 -3.84 -5.15
CA THR A 131 28.16 -3.49 -6.52
C THR A 131 27.82 -2.00 -6.66
N LEU A 132 27.17 -1.40 -5.67
CA LEU A 132 26.86 0.03 -5.67
C LEU A 132 28.13 0.88 -5.52
N GLU A 133 29.04 0.47 -4.63
CA GLU A 133 30.31 1.13 -4.41
C GLU A 133 31.18 1.08 -5.68
N ALA A 134 31.31 -0.09 -6.30
CA ALA A 134 32.03 -0.26 -7.57
C ALA A 134 31.44 0.57 -8.72
N ARG A 135 30.12 0.84 -8.69
CA ARG A 135 29.43 1.72 -9.65
C ARG A 135 29.48 3.20 -9.27
N GLY A 136 30.15 3.57 -8.18
CA GLY A 136 30.26 4.95 -7.72
C GLY A 136 28.93 5.55 -7.27
N PHE A 137 28.03 4.75 -6.67
CA PHE A 137 26.72 5.23 -6.22
C PHE A 137 26.82 6.42 -5.25
N PHE A 138 27.84 6.41 -4.39
CA PHE A 138 28.13 7.46 -3.41
C PHE A 138 28.88 8.66 -4.00
N SER A 139 29.13 8.70 -5.31
CA SER A 139 29.75 9.87 -5.94
C SER A 139 28.86 11.11 -5.81
N GLU A 140 29.48 12.26 -5.55
CA GLU A 140 28.79 13.56 -5.42
C GLU A 140 28.21 14.07 -6.75
N ASN A 141 28.55 13.41 -7.87
CA ASN A 141 28.09 13.77 -9.19
C ASN A 141 26.56 13.79 -9.31
N LYS A 142 26.04 14.68 -10.15
CA LYS A 142 24.61 14.76 -10.45
C LYS A 142 24.17 13.46 -11.13
N ARG A 143 23.22 12.75 -10.50
CA ARG A 143 22.69 11.49 -11.01
C ARG A 143 21.88 11.74 -12.28
N VAL A 144 22.18 10.99 -13.34
CA VAL A 144 21.39 10.99 -14.58
C VAL A 144 20.41 9.83 -14.53
N TYR A 145 19.11 10.11 -14.57
CA TYR A 145 18.08 9.08 -14.59
C TYR A 145 17.86 8.59 -16.02
N LEU A 146 18.04 7.29 -16.25
CA LEU A 146 17.79 6.65 -17.54
C LEU A 146 16.29 6.69 -17.93
N HIS A 147 15.40 6.72 -16.94
CA HIS A 147 13.96 6.90 -17.11
C HIS A 147 13.52 8.08 -16.25
N SER A 148 13.74 9.29 -16.74
CA SER A 148 13.07 10.47 -16.19
C SER A 148 11.76 10.65 -16.94
N LYS A 149 10.63 10.55 -16.23
CA LYS A 149 9.35 11.02 -16.77
C LYS A 149 9.40 12.54 -16.77
N LYS A 150 9.61 13.14 -17.95
CA LYS A 150 9.35 14.59 -18.11
C LYS A 150 7.88 14.83 -17.77
N LYS A 151 7.63 15.67 -16.77
CA LYS A 151 6.27 16.14 -16.45
C LYS A 151 5.64 16.68 -17.72
N ASN A 152 4.57 16.04 -18.19
CA ASN A 152 3.85 16.53 -19.36
C ASN A 152 2.97 17.70 -18.94
N THR A 153 2.71 18.66 -19.84
CA THR A 153 1.78 19.77 -19.57
C THR A 153 0.38 19.26 -19.26
N PHE A 154 -0.01 18.12 -19.83
CA PHE A 154 -1.24 17.41 -19.50
C PHE A 154 -1.30 16.92 -18.04
N ASP A 155 -0.18 16.53 -17.43
CA ASP A 155 -0.16 16.07 -16.04
C ASP A 155 -0.54 17.21 -15.08
N ASN A 156 -0.01 18.42 -15.35
CA ASN A 156 -0.36 19.61 -14.58
C ASN A 156 -1.84 19.99 -14.74
N TRP A 157 -2.41 19.84 -15.94
CA TRP A 157 -3.83 20.08 -16.18
C TRP A 157 -4.72 19.11 -15.40
N ILE A 158 -4.36 17.82 -15.37
CA ILE A 158 -5.10 16.80 -14.60
C ILE A 158 -5.03 17.08 -13.10
N ILE A 159 -3.86 17.45 -12.59
CA ILE A 159 -3.69 17.82 -11.17
C ILE A 159 -4.52 19.05 -10.82
N PHE A 160 -4.50 20.08 -11.67
CA PHE A 160 -5.29 21.29 -11.45
C PHE A 160 -6.80 21.00 -11.46
N LEU A 161 -7.28 20.23 -12.45
CA LEU A 161 -8.68 19.85 -12.54
C LEU A 161 -9.12 18.99 -11.34
N SER A 162 -8.26 18.08 -10.89
CA SER A 162 -8.47 17.26 -9.68
C SER A 162 -8.60 18.12 -8.42
N LEU A 163 -7.69 19.06 -8.21
CA LEU A 163 -7.73 19.98 -7.07
C LEU A 163 -8.98 20.85 -7.12
N PHE A 164 -9.31 21.40 -8.28
CA PHE A 164 -10.51 22.22 -8.46
C PHE A 164 -11.79 21.43 -8.20
N ALA A 165 -11.92 20.22 -8.74
CA ALA A 165 -13.07 19.36 -8.51
C ALA A 165 -13.22 18.97 -7.03
N SER A 166 -12.11 18.66 -6.35
CA SER A 166 -12.13 18.35 -4.91
C SER A 166 -12.53 19.54 -4.05
N GLY A 167 -12.03 20.74 -4.38
CA GLY A 167 -12.40 22.00 -3.72
C GLY A 167 -13.87 22.34 -3.94
N PHE A 168 -14.36 22.21 -5.18
CA PHE A 168 -15.76 22.42 -5.53
C PHE A 168 -16.69 21.48 -4.75
N LEU A 169 -16.37 20.19 -4.66
CA LEU A 169 -17.15 19.21 -3.89
C LEU A 169 -17.16 19.52 -2.39
N LEU A 170 -16.06 20.00 -1.81
CA LEU A 170 -16.00 20.42 -0.41
C LEU A 170 -16.88 21.64 -0.16
N ILE A 171 -16.78 22.67 -1.01
CA ILE A 171 -17.58 23.89 -0.90
C ILE A 171 -19.07 23.55 -1.07
N PHE A 172 -19.43 22.77 -2.08
CA PHE A 172 -20.80 22.32 -2.32
C PHE A 172 -21.36 21.57 -1.10
N LYS A 173 -20.57 20.67 -0.50
CA LYS A 173 -20.97 19.95 0.71
C LYS A 173 -21.13 20.87 1.93
N VAL A 174 -20.26 21.87 2.09
CA VAL A 174 -20.34 22.85 3.18
C VAL A 174 -21.59 23.73 3.01
N VAL A 175 -21.86 24.21 1.80
CA VAL A 175 -23.05 25.02 1.49
C VAL A 175 -24.34 24.22 1.69
N LEU A 176 -24.38 22.96 1.23
CA LEU A 176 -25.55 22.09 1.43
C LEU A 176 -25.82 21.82 2.92
N LYS A 177 -24.76 21.68 3.74
CA LYS A 177 -24.88 21.55 5.20
C LYS A 177 -25.33 22.85 5.88
N TRP A 178 -25.10 24.00 5.25
CA TRP A 178 -25.52 25.30 5.78
C TRP A 178 -26.97 25.66 5.38
N LEU A 179 -27.46 25.06 4.29
CA LEU A 179 -28.81 25.27 3.74
C LEU A 179 -29.88 24.31 4.32
N ILE A 180 -29.45 23.24 5.02
CA ILE A 180 -30.28 22.23 5.70
C ILE A 180 -30.08 22.34 7.20
#